data_AF-A0A2G2WKR3-F1
#
_entry.id   AF-A0A2G2WKR3-F1
#
_cell.length_a   1.000
_cell.length_b   1.000
_cell.length_c   1.000
_cell.angle_alpha   90.00
_cell.angle_beta   90.00
_cell.angle_gamma   90.00
#
_symmetry.space_group_name_H-M   'P 1'
#
loop_
_entity.id
_entity.type
_entity.pdbx_description
1 polymer ?
#
loop_
_entity_poly.entity_id
_entity_poly.type
_entity_poly.pdbx_seq_one_letter_code
_entity_poly.pdbx_strand_id
1 'polypeptide(L)'
;MKEVENSLRKDLIEKTSETQGTRSLWISKRWWRYRPKLSYTYFLQKLDISEVVAIVFTKDLKQVFVTMKEGFPLECIIDIPLDPFLFEMISSSGAEVDLLQKRQIHYFFKVLFTLLPGILILWFIRESMMLLHITTRRLLYKKYNQLFDMSYAENFILPVGEVGETKSMYKEIVLGGDVWDLLDELMIYMGNPMQYYEKDVKFVRGVLLSGPPRTDEIDAIVGRHARKDPCRKATFESLIAQLDGEKEKTGVDRFSLRQAVIFICATNRPDELDLEFFRTGRIDRRVYIGLPDAKQRVQIFGVHNLGSSFRRMLPLKNSSFVQLDILGQT
;
A
#
# COMPACT_ATOMS: atom_id res chain seq x y z
N MET A 1 66.79 27.97 -11.57
CA MET A 1 65.99 26.76 -11.24
C MET A 1 64.83 26.55 -12.19
N LYS A 2 63.79 27.40 -12.22
CA LYS A 2 62.63 27.24 -13.12
C LYS A 2 62.98 27.34 -14.62
N GLU A 3 63.97 28.15 -14.96
CA GLU A 3 64.44 28.34 -16.34
C GLU A 3 65.13 27.09 -16.89
N VAL A 4 66.02 26.49 -16.09
CA VAL A 4 66.67 25.20 -16.40
C VAL A 4 65.61 24.10 -16.56
N GLU A 5 64.66 24.00 -15.65
CA GLU A 5 63.56 23.03 -15.74
C GLU A 5 62.74 23.20 -17.03
N ASN A 6 62.49 24.44 -17.46
CA ASN A 6 61.75 24.72 -18.69
C ASN A 6 62.56 24.40 -19.95
N SER A 7 63.88 24.62 -19.95
CA SER A 7 64.76 24.20 -21.05
C SER A 7 64.76 22.68 -21.20
N LEU A 8 64.99 21.96 -20.10
CA LEU A 8 64.99 20.49 -20.09
C LEU A 8 63.64 19.92 -20.57
N ARG A 9 62.52 20.57 -20.21
CA ARG A 9 61.19 20.18 -20.73
C ARG A 9 61.04 20.39 -22.22
N LYS A 10 61.59 21.47 -22.77
CA LYS A 10 61.51 21.76 -24.20
C LYS A 10 62.29 20.71 -24.99
N ASP A 11 63.50 20.39 -24.55
CA ASP A 11 64.39 19.40 -25.17
C ASP A 11 63.80 17.98 -25.11
N LEU A 12 63.12 17.64 -24.01
CA LEU A 12 62.37 16.39 -23.87
C LEU A 12 61.22 16.27 -24.86
N ILE A 13 60.41 17.32 -25.01
CA ILE A 13 59.24 17.30 -25.89
C ILE A 13 59.66 17.14 -27.35
N GLU A 14 60.74 17.79 -27.76
CA GLU A 14 61.32 17.68 -29.10
C GLU A 14 61.78 16.24 -29.39
N LYS A 15 62.55 15.62 -28.49
CA LYS A 15 63.06 14.25 -28.67
C LYS A 15 62.01 13.15 -28.53
N THR A 16 61.01 13.35 -27.67
CA THR A 16 59.87 12.40 -27.53
C THR A 16 58.96 12.43 -28.76
N SER A 17 59.00 13.50 -29.59
CA SER A 17 58.22 13.56 -30.83
C SER A 17 58.77 12.67 -31.94
N GLU A 18 60.08 12.34 -31.88
CA GLU A 18 60.75 11.45 -32.83
C GLU A 18 60.59 9.96 -32.48
N THR A 19 60.28 9.64 -31.22
CA THR A 19 60.16 8.27 -30.71
C THR A 19 58.71 7.92 -30.41
N GLN A 20 58.17 6.87 -31.04
CA GLN A 20 56.82 6.38 -30.72
C GLN A 20 56.84 5.80 -29.29
N GLY A 21 56.21 6.51 -28.34
CA GLY A 21 56.19 6.26 -26.87
C GLY A 21 55.58 4.94 -26.38
N THR A 22 55.79 3.84 -27.09
CA THR A 22 55.37 2.46 -26.79
C THR A 22 55.98 1.96 -25.47
N ARG A 23 57.19 2.41 -25.14
CA ARG A 23 57.95 1.98 -23.95
C ARG A 23 57.45 2.66 -22.67
N SER A 24 57.11 3.95 -22.75
CA SER A 24 56.42 4.69 -21.68
C SER A 24 55.08 4.03 -21.27
N LEU A 25 54.31 3.54 -22.26
CA LEU A 25 53.05 2.85 -22.05
C LEU A 25 53.25 1.49 -21.35
N TRP A 26 54.30 0.76 -21.73
CA TRP A 26 54.67 -0.51 -21.11
C TRP A 26 55.06 -0.36 -19.64
N ILE A 27 55.87 0.65 -19.30
CA ILE A 27 56.26 0.96 -17.91
C ILE A 27 55.04 1.34 -17.06
N SER A 28 54.11 2.12 -17.62
CA SER A 28 52.88 2.53 -16.91
C SER A 28 51.98 1.34 -16.53
N LYS A 29 51.99 0.27 -17.34
CA LYS A 29 51.21 -0.94 -17.09
C LYS A 29 51.82 -1.85 -16.03
N ARG A 30 53.10 -1.72 -15.68
CA ARG A 30 53.84 -2.67 -14.82
C ARG A 30 54.34 -2.06 -13.51
N TRP A 31 53.63 -1.05 -13.03
CA TRP A 31 54.02 -0.19 -11.91
C TRP A 31 54.15 -0.89 -10.54
N TRP A 32 53.73 -2.15 -10.42
CA TRP A 32 53.79 -2.96 -9.19
C TRP A 32 55.08 -3.77 -9.00
N ARG A 33 55.97 -3.86 -10.01
CA ARG A 33 57.25 -4.57 -9.85
C ARG A 33 58.24 -3.72 -9.04
N TYR A 34 58.86 -4.33 -8.03
CA TYR A 34 59.95 -3.73 -7.28
C TYR A 34 61.13 -3.42 -8.22
N ARG A 35 61.61 -2.18 -8.20
CA ARG A 35 62.78 -1.71 -8.95
C ARG A 35 63.74 -1.06 -7.96
N PRO A 36 65.01 -1.48 -7.89
CA PRO A 36 65.94 -0.87 -6.96
C PRO A 36 66.36 0.52 -7.42
N LYS A 37 66.79 1.32 -6.44
CA LYS A 37 67.30 2.66 -6.67
C LYS A 37 68.78 2.62 -7.01
N LEU A 38 69.19 3.40 -7.99
CA LEU A 38 70.58 3.52 -8.44
C LEU A 38 71.10 4.94 -8.23
N SER A 39 72.38 5.08 -7.88
CA SER A 39 73.02 6.39 -7.75
C SER A 39 73.15 7.09 -9.11
N TYR A 40 72.94 8.41 -9.13
CA TYR A 40 73.09 9.24 -10.34
C TYR A 40 74.50 9.14 -10.94
N THR A 41 75.54 9.13 -10.10
CA THR A 41 76.94 9.03 -10.56
C THR A 41 77.23 7.72 -11.27
N TYR A 42 76.70 6.62 -10.74
CA TYR A 42 76.84 5.30 -11.35
C TYR A 42 76.07 5.21 -12.67
N PHE A 43 74.91 5.87 -12.74
CA PHE A 43 74.15 5.98 -13.98
C PHE A 43 74.91 6.74 -15.07
N LEU A 44 75.55 7.88 -14.76
CA LEU A 44 76.36 8.61 -15.74
C LEU A 44 77.51 7.75 -16.29
N GLN A 45 78.22 7.06 -15.41
CA GLN A 45 79.28 6.12 -15.83
C GLN A 45 78.76 5.05 -16.79
N LYS A 46 77.56 4.51 -16.52
CA LYS A 46 76.91 3.51 -17.37
C LYS A 46 76.38 4.08 -18.69
N LEU A 47 76.09 5.37 -18.71
CA LEU A 47 75.67 6.10 -19.88
C LEU A 47 76.86 6.38 -20.81
N ASP A 48 78.02 6.75 -20.25
CA ASP A 48 79.28 6.93 -21.01
C ASP A 48 79.72 5.63 -21.70
N ILE A 49 79.51 4.49 -21.03
CA ILE A 49 79.80 3.15 -21.57
C ILE A 49 78.74 2.71 -22.62
N SER A 50 77.71 3.53 -22.88
CA SER A 50 76.59 3.24 -23.80
C SER A 50 75.82 1.94 -23.45
N GLU A 51 75.76 1.60 -22.17
CA GLU A 51 75.10 0.40 -21.62
C GLU A 51 73.60 0.62 -21.38
N VAL A 52 73.13 1.86 -21.50
CA VAL A 52 71.73 2.25 -21.30
C VAL A 52 70.95 2.13 -22.62
N VAL A 53 69.82 1.41 -22.63
CA VAL A 53 68.95 1.27 -23.82
C VAL A 53 67.95 2.40 -23.91
N ALA A 54 67.24 2.65 -22.81
CA ALA A 54 66.14 3.60 -22.80
C ALA A 54 65.96 4.24 -21.43
N ILE A 55 65.48 5.47 -21.47
CA ILE A 55 65.39 6.39 -20.35
C ILE A 55 63.98 6.98 -20.39
N VAL A 56 63.16 6.70 -19.38
CA VAL A 56 61.79 7.20 -19.28
C VAL A 56 61.68 8.20 -18.15
N PHE A 57 61.45 9.46 -18.50
CA PHE A 57 61.34 10.57 -17.55
C PHE A 57 59.95 10.64 -16.93
N THR A 58 59.91 10.91 -15.63
CA THR A 58 58.67 11.31 -14.95
C THR A 58 58.34 12.76 -15.29
N LYS A 59 57.05 13.13 -15.32
CA LYS A 59 56.60 14.51 -15.60
C LYS A 59 57.25 15.58 -14.70
N ASP A 60 57.61 15.20 -13.48
CA ASP A 60 58.21 16.09 -12.49
C ASP A 60 59.73 16.24 -12.67
N LEU A 61 60.35 15.56 -13.64
CA LEU A 61 61.81 15.49 -13.93
C LEU A 61 62.72 15.05 -12.78
N LYS A 62 62.15 14.72 -11.61
CA LYS A 62 62.88 14.27 -10.42
C LYS A 62 63.30 12.81 -10.47
N GLN A 63 62.60 12.00 -11.27
CA GLN A 63 62.79 10.56 -11.31
C GLN A 63 62.77 10.03 -12.73
N VAL A 64 63.66 9.08 -12.98
CA VAL A 64 63.83 8.45 -14.28
C VAL A 64 63.91 6.94 -14.15
N PHE A 65 63.23 6.26 -15.06
CA PHE A 65 63.28 4.81 -15.20
C PHE A 65 64.25 4.45 -16.31
N VAL A 66 65.27 3.68 -15.98
CA VAL A 66 66.32 3.31 -16.92
C VAL A 66 66.27 1.81 -17.18
N THR A 67 66.35 1.43 -18.45
CA THR A 67 66.52 0.03 -18.86
C THR A 67 67.94 -0.20 -19.38
N MET A 68 68.68 -1.11 -18.75
CA MET A 68 70.06 -1.47 -19.13
C MET A 68 70.09 -2.51 -20.26
N LYS A 69 71.18 -2.54 -21.03
CA LYS A 69 71.45 -3.55 -22.08
C LYS A 69 71.76 -4.91 -21.46
N GLU A 70 72.60 -4.93 -20.42
CA GLU A 70 73.08 -6.14 -19.75
C GLU A 70 73.13 -5.93 -18.22
N GLY A 71 72.97 -7.01 -17.44
CA GLY A 71 73.05 -7.00 -15.98
C GLY A 71 71.72 -7.20 -15.24
N PHE A 72 71.82 -7.54 -13.94
CA PHE A 72 70.68 -7.65 -13.03
C PHE A 72 70.80 -6.56 -11.96
N PRO A 73 69.79 -5.69 -11.77
CA PRO A 73 68.47 -5.68 -12.39
C PRO A 73 68.42 -4.85 -13.67
N LEU A 74 67.68 -5.36 -14.65
CA LEU A 74 67.50 -4.73 -15.97
C LEU A 74 66.76 -3.39 -15.91
N GLU A 75 65.97 -3.14 -14.85
CA GLU A 75 65.17 -1.94 -14.68
C GLU A 75 65.51 -1.26 -13.34
N CYS A 76 65.92 0.01 -13.40
CA CYS A 76 66.32 0.79 -12.23
C CYS A 76 65.56 2.12 -12.15
N ILE A 77 65.43 2.64 -10.94
CA ILE A 77 64.91 4.00 -10.68
C ILE A 77 66.07 4.88 -10.25
N ILE A 78 66.22 6.04 -10.87
CA ILE A 78 67.24 7.03 -10.51
C ILE A 78 66.54 8.34 -10.15
N ASP A 79 66.92 8.90 -9.00
CA ASP A 79 66.54 10.25 -8.59
C ASP A 79 67.55 11.23 -9.25
N ILE A 80 67.09 12.09 -10.17
CA ILE A 80 67.95 12.95 -11.00
C ILE A 80 68.06 14.36 -10.39
N PRO A 81 69.28 14.90 -10.19
CA PRO A 81 69.47 16.32 -9.87
C PRO A 81 69.24 17.21 -11.11
N LEU A 82 68.97 18.51 -10.93
CA LEU A 82 68.88 19.44 -12.07
C LEU A 82 70.27 19.68 -12.68
N ASP A 83 70.60 18.88 -13.69
CA ASP A 83 71.85 18.95 -14.45
C ASP A 83 71.57 19.41 -15.89
N PRO A 84 72.06 20.59 -16.31
CA PRO A 84 71.91 21.09 -17.68
C PRO A 84 72.58 20.21 -18.75
N PHE A 85 73.65 19.49 -18.41
CA PHE A 85 74.47 18.72 -19.37
C PHE A 85 73.97 17.28 -19.57
N LEU A 86 73.03 16.84 -18.74
CA LEU A 86 72.50 15.48 -18.79
C LEU A 86 71.91 15.11 -20.16
N PHE A 87 71.22 16.03 -20.82
CA PHE A 87 70.63 15.78 -22.13
C PHE A 87 71.64 15.67 -23.26
N GLU A 88 72.74 16.41 -23.15
CA GLU A 88 73.85 16.34 -24.10
C GLU A 88 74.53 14.97 -24.00
N MET A 89 74.79 14.51 -22.76
CA MET A 89 75.33 13.17 -22.51
C MET A 89 74.39 12.07 -23.05
N ILE A 90 73.09 12.13 -22.75
CA ILE A 90 72.10 11.15 -23.25
C ILE A 90 72.02 11.14 -24.79
N SER A 91 72.19 12.29 -25.43
CA SER A 91 72.15 12.40 -26.88
C SER A 91 73.41 11.83 -27.53
N SER A 92 74.57 11.98 -26.87
CA SER A 92 75.82 11.37 -27.32
C SER A 92 75.83 9.84 -27.17
N SER A 93 75.12 9.28 -26.18
CA SER A 93 75.07 7.83 -25.93
C SER A 93 74.02 7.08 -26.75
N GLY A 94 73.18 7.80 -27.51
CA GLY A 94 72.16 7.21 -28.39
C GLY A 94 71.01 6.47 -27.69
N ALA A 95 70.69 6.80 -26.42
CA ALA A 95 69.61 6.15 -25.68
C ALA A 95 68.22 6.70 -26.08
N GLU A 96 67.21 5.83 -26.17
CA GLU A 96 65.82 6.21 -26.43
C GLU A 96 65.24 6.99 -25.22
N VAL A 97 64.61 8.14 -25.45
CA VAL A 97 64.07 9.00 -24.39
C VAL A 97 62.56 9.14 -24.51
N ASP A 98 61.84 8.71 -23.48
CA ASP A 98 60.37 8.69 -23.41
C ASP A 98 59.85 9.50 -22.21
N LEU A 99 58.65 10.10 -22.31
CA LEU A 99 58.01 10.82 -21.20
C LEU A 99 56.79 10.06 -20.64
N LEU A 100 56.77 9.82 -19.32
CA LEU A 100 55.70 9.08 -18.65
C LEU A 100 54.42 9.94 -18.52
N GLN A 101 53.45 9.72 -19.41
CA GLN A 101 52.18 10.44 -19.41
C GLN A 101 51.17 9.83 -18.41
N LYS A 102 50.85 10.55 -17.33
CA LYS A 102 49.83 10.13 -16.36
C LYS A 102 48.43 10.31 -16.95
N ARG A 103 47.69 9.21 -17.17
CA ARG A 103 46.31 9.24 -17.72
C ARG A 103 45.39 9.98 -16.73
N GLN A 104 44.63 10.97 -17.21
CA GLN A 104 43.74 11.87 -16.44
C GLN A 104 42.49 11.19 -15.82
N ILE A 105 42.46 9.85 -15.79
CA ILE A 105 41.33 9.03 -15.31
C ILE A 105 40.92 9.40 -13.88
N HIS A 106 41.88 9.81 -13.04
CA HIS A 106 41.66 10.06 -11.62
C HIS A 106 40.60 11.14 -11.37
N TYR A 107 40.56 12.22 -12.17
CA TYR A 107 39.57 13.29 -11.99
C TYR A 107 38.17 12.84 -12.38
N PHE A 108 38.05 12.06 -13.45
CA PHE A 108 36.76 11.52 -13.89
C PHE A 108 36.12 10.65 -12.81
N PHE A 109 36.89 9.72 -12.24
CA PHE A 109 36.38 8.85 -11.16
C PHE A 109 36.07 9.64 -9.88
N LYS A 110 36.85 10.68 -9.54
CA LYS A 110 36.56 11.52 -8.38
C LYS A 110 35.20 12.22 -8.51
N VAL A 111 34.89 12.76 -9.69
CA VAL A 111 33.59 13.40 -9.96
C VAL A 111 32.47 12.36 -9.93
N LEU A 112 32.67 11.20 -10.57
CA LEU A 112 31.69 10.13 -10.61
C LEU A 112 31.31 9.64 -9.20
N PHE A 113 32.30 9.34 -8.35
CA PHE A 113 32.06 8.90 -6.97
C PHE A 113 31.40 9.97 -6.09
N THR A 114 31.62 11.25 -6.39
CA THR A 114 31.00 12.36 -5.66
C THR A 114 29.49 12.49 -5.99
N LEU A 115 29.10 12.24 -7.24
CA LEU A 115 27.71 12.38 -7.69
C LEU A 115 26.85 11.12 -7.44
N LEU A 116 27.47 9.95 -7.40
CA LEU A 116 26.81 8.65 -7.24
C LEU A 116 25.83 8.58 -6.04
N PRO A 117 26.17 9.03 -4.82
CA PRO A 117 25.23 8.99 -3.70
C PRO A 117 24.01 9.91 -3.91
N GLY A 118 24.18 11.07 -4.54
CA GLY A 118 23.07 11.98 -4.84
C GLY A 118 22.09 11.39 -5.85
N ILE A 119 22.61 10.72 -6.88
CA ILE A 119 21.80 10.03 -7.89
C ILE A 119 21.05 8.84 -7.27
N LEU A 120 21.69 8.09 -6.37
CA LEU A 120 21.05 7.00 -5.62
C LEU A 120 19.89 7.49 -4.76
N ILE A 121 20.08 8.59 -4.03
CA ILE A 121 19.02 9.18 -3.20
C ILE A 121 17.84 9.62 -4.07
N LEU A 122 18.11 10.31 -5.18
CA LEU A 122 17.05 10.77 -6.09
C LEU A 122 16.28 9.59 -6.71
N TRP A 123 16.99 8.52 -7.09
CA TRP A 123 16.38 7.29 -7.59
C TRP A 123 15.50 6.63 -6.54
N PHE A 124 15.95 6.58 -5.28
CA PHE A 124 15.18 5.99 -4.18
C PHE A 124 13.91 6.80 -3.86
N ILE A 125 13.99 8.13 -3.89
CA ILE A 125 12.82 9.01 -3.73
C ILE A 125 11.81 8.76 -4.85
N ARG A 126 12.27 8.64 -6.10
CA ARG A 126 11.41 8.36 -7.25
C ARG A 126 10.68 7.02 -7.12
N GLU A 127 11.40 5.96 -6.79
CA GLU A 127 10.80 4.62 -6.61
C GLU A 127 9.83 4.58 -5.42
N SER A 128 10.18 5.23 -4.31
CA SER A 128 9.28 5.37 -3.15
C SER A 128 7.98 6.10 -3.51
N MET A 129 8.08 7.21 -4.25
CA MET A 129 6.93 7.98 -4.71
C MET A 129 6.07 7.19 -5.70
N MET A 130 6.69 6.41 -6.59
CA MET A 130 5.96 5.53 -7.52
C MET A 130 5.21 4.43 -6.79
N LEU A 131 5.83 3.76 -5.82
CA LEU A 131 5.18 2.74 -5.00
C LEU A 131 4.03 3.32 -4.17
N LEU A 132 4.21 4.51 -3.60
CA LEU A 132 3.15 5.23 -2.91
C LEU A 132 2.00 5.58 -3.88
N HIS A 133 2.31 6.01 -5.11
CA HIS A 133 1.29 6.31 -6.11
C HIS A 133 0.53 5.05 -6.54
N ILE A 134 1.21 3.92 -6.73
CA ILE A 134 0.58 2.65 -7.10
C ILE A 134 -0.31 2.14 -5.95
N THR A 135 0.18 2.16 -4.71
CA THR A 135 -0.59 1.69 -3.55
C THR A 135 -1.81 2.57 -3.28
N THR A 136 -1.67 3.89 -3.33
CA THR A 136 -2.79 4.84 -3.19
C THR A 136 -3.80 4.68 -4.33
N ARG A 137 -3.36 4.56 -5.60
CA ARG A 137 -4.23 4.26 -6.74
C ARG A 137 -4.97 2.94 -6.56
N ARG A 138 -4.30 1.90 -6.08
CA ARG A 138 -4.91 0.58 -5.86
C ARG A 138 -5.93 0.60 -4.72
N LEU A 139 -5.66 1.35 -3.66
CA LEU A 139 -6.55 1.53 -2.52
C LEU A 139 -7.77 2.40 -2.88
N LEU A 140 -7.55 3.49 -3.62
CA LEU A 140 -8.60 4.32 -4.19
C LEU A 140 -9.43 3.54 -5.21
N TYR A 141 -8.82 2.74 -6.07
CA TYR A 141 -9.52 1.90 -7.04
C TYR A 141 -10.36 0.83 -6.34
N LYS A 142 -9.83 0.18 -5.29
CA LYS A 142 -10.60 -0.78 -4.48
C LYS A 142 -11.77 -0.10 -3.77
N LYS A 143 -11.57 1.10 -3.21
CA LYS A 143 -12.63 1.88 -2.56
C LYS A 143 -13.66 2.41 -3.55
N TYR A 144 -13.23 2.81 -4.74
CA TYR A 144 -14.07 3.24 -5.86
C TYR A 144 -14.91 2.07 -6.39
N ASN A 145 -14.30 0.92 -6.67
CA ASN A 145 -15.03 -0.29 -7.05
C ASN A 145 -15.95 -0.76 -5.93
N GLN A 146 -15.57 -0.67 -4.65
CA GLN A 146 -16.48 -1.02 -3.56
C GLN A 146 -17.68 -0.08 -3.49
N LEU A 147 -17.50 1.22 -3.73
CA LEU A 147 -18.61 2.19 -3.82
C LEU A 147 -19.49 1.93 -5.05
N PHE A 148 -18.88 1.60 -6.19
CA PHE A 148 -19.60 1.23 -7.42
C PHE A 148 -20.34 -0.10 -7.26
N ASP A 149 -19.72 -1.12 -6.70
CA ASP A 149 -20.33 -2.40 -6.37
C ASP A 149 -21.42 -2.23 -5.30
N MET A 150 -21.33 -1.25 -4.39
CA MET A 150 -22.45 -0.94 -3.49
C MET A 150 -23.62 -0.24 -4.20
N SER A 151 -23.35 0.49 -5.28
CA SER A 151 -24.38 1.14 -6.13
C SER A 151 -25.00 0.20 -7.17
N TYR A 152 -24.26 -0.83 -7.60
CA TYR A 152 -24.67 -1.83 -8.59
C TYR A 152 -25.02 -3.19 -7.99
N ALA A 153 -24.59 -3.48 -6.75
CA ALA A 153 -25.25 -4.50 -5.96
C ALA A 153 -26.69 -4.03 -5.85
N GLU A 154 -27.56 -4.73 -6.55
CA GLU A 154 -28.99 -4.80 -6.29
C GLU A 154 -29.19 -5.34 -4.86
N ASN A 155 -28.75 -4.57 -3.87
CA ASN A 155 -29.48 -4.51 -2.63
C ASN A 155 -30.87 -4.08 -3.08
N PHE A 156 -31.85 -4.86 -2.68
CA PHE A 156 -33.27 -4.69 -2.92
C PHE A 156 -33.76 -3.36 -2.28
N ILE A 157 -33.19 -2.24 -2.69
CA ILE A 157 -33.70 -0.91 -2.46
C ILE A 157 -34.79 -0.83 -3.49
N LEU A 158 -36.01 -1.22 -3.08
CA LEU A 158 -37.20 -0.90 -3.83
C LEU A 158 -37.10 0.60 -4.12
N PRO A 159 -36.95 1.04 -5.39
CA PRO A 159 -37.10 2.45 -5.68
C PRO A 159 -38.46 2.81 -5.11
N VAL A 160 -38.50 3.85 -4.26
CA VAL A 160 -39.77 4.47 -3.88
C VAL A 160 -40.30 5.05 -5.18
N GLY A 161 -41.03 4.21 -5.92
CA GLY A 161 -41.75 4.62 -7.10
C GLY A 161 -42.62 5.79 -6.71
N GLU A 162 -42.75 6.76 -7.61
CA GLU A 162 -43.65 7.89 -7.44
C GLU A 162 -44.94 7.41 -6.80
N VAL A 163 -45.21 7.94 -5.61
CA VAL A 163 -46.33 7.57 -4.76
C VAL A 163 -47.61 7.99 -5.49
N GLY A 164 -48.07 7.14 -6.40
CA GLY A 164 -49.49 6.97 -6.61
C GLY A 164 -50.05 6.61 -5.24
N GLU A 165 -50.93 7.45 -4.72
CA GLU A 165 -51.50 7.44 -3.37
C GLU A 165 -51.24 6.10 -2.68
N THR A 166 -50.21 6.03 -1.82
CA THR A 166 -50.02 4.89 -0.93
C THR A 166 -51.24 4.89 -0.03
N LYS A 167 -52.26 4.14 -0.45
CA LYS A 167 -53.40 3.78 0.39
C LYS A 167 -52.79 3.27 1.65
N SER A 168 -52.99 4.02 2.71
CA SER A 168 -52.13 3.92 3.86
C SER A 168 -52.47 2.64 4.61
N MET A 169 -51.69 1.59 4.34
CA MET A 169 -51.91 0.23 4.86
C MET A 169 -51.88 0.17 6.39
N TYR A 170 -51.47 1.24 7.09
CA TYR A 170 -51.56 1.34 8.56
C TYR A 170 -52.98 1.06 9.06
N LYS A 171 -54.01 1.42 8.29
CA LYS A 171 -55.40 1.22 8.68
C LYS A 171 -55.88 -0.22 8.45
N GLU A 172 -55.11 -0.99 7.67
CA GLU A 172 -55.45 -2.34 7.26
C GLU A 172 -54.80 -3.42 8.12
N ILE A 173 -53.91 -3.03 9.04
CA ILE A 173 -53.19 -3.97 9.90
C ILE A 173 -53.77 -3.87 11.32
N VAL A 174 -54.37 -4.96 11.79
CA VAL A 174 -54.78 -5.10 13.19
C VAL A 174 -53.73 -5.94 13.90
N LEU A 175 -52.88 -5.31 14.68
CA LEU A 175 -51.92 -5.98 15.57
C LEU A 175 -52.45 -6.00 16.99
N GLY A 176 -52.15 -7.08 17.71
CA GLY A 176 -52.39 -7.20 19.14
C GLY A 176 -51.11 -7.04 19.97
N GLY A 177 -51.28 -6.61 21.23
CA GLY A 177 -50.20 -6.49 22.20
C GLY A 177 -49.36 -5.22 22.05
N ASP A 178 -48.20 -5.22 22.70
CA ASP A 178 -47.29 -4.07 22.86
C ASP A 178 -46.52 -3.69 21.56
N VAL A 179 -46.91 -4.26 20.41
CA VAL A 179 -46.23 -4.05 19.13
C VAL A 179 -46.39 -2.60 18.65
N TRP A 180 -47.60 -2.04 18.78
CA TRP A 180 -47.87 -0.66 18.38
C TRP A 180 -47.12 0.34 19.25
N ASP A 181 -47.07 0.12 20.57
CA ASP A 181 -46.33 0.99 21.48
C ASP A 181 -44.83 1.02 21.13
N LEU A 182 -44.26 -0.13 20.74
CA LEU A 182 -42.88 -0.21 20.30
C LEU A 182 -42.65 0.43 18.93
N LEU A 183 -43.56 0.24 17.96
CA LEU A 183 -43.47 0.89 16.66
C LEU A 183 -43.58 2.41 16.79
N ASP A 184 -44.49 2.89 17.65
CA ASP A 184 -44.66 4.30 17.97
C ASP A 184 -43.38 4.87 18.62
N GLU A 185 -42.77 4.14 19.57
CA GLU A 185 -41.49 4.52 20.18
C GLU A 185 -40.39 4.71 19.09
N LEU A 186 -40.29 3.78 18.15
CA LEU A 186 -39.33 3.85 17.04
C LEU A 186 -39.66 4.98 16.06
N MET A 187 -40.94 5.21 15.76
CA MET A 187 -41.38 6.30 14.88
C MET A 187 -41.07 7.67 15.49
N ILE A 188 -41.32 7.85 16.79
CA ILE A 188 -40.97 9.08 17.52
C ILE A 188 -39.46 9.30 17.48
N TYR A 189 -38.67 8.24 17.70
CA TYR A 189 -37.21 8.32 17.57
C TYR A 189 -36.78 8.75 16.16
N MET A 190 -37.31 8.10 15.12
CA MET A 190 -36.96 8.44 13.73
C MET A 190 -37.38 9.86 13.36
N GLY A 191 -38.41 10.40 14.00
CA GLY A 191 -38.82 11.80 13.84
C GLY A 191 -37.82 12.81 14.41
N ASN A 192 -37.18 12.52 15.55
CA ASN A 192 -36.17 13.39 16.15
C ASN A 192 -35.07 12.63 16.93
N PRO A 193 -34.10 12.02 16.24
CA PRO A 193 -33.09 11.17 16.88
C PRO A 193 -32.10 11.96 17.75
N MET A 194 -31.90 13.26 17.46
CA MET A 194 -30.95 14.11 18.19
C MET A 194 -31.32 14.25 19.67
N GLN A 195 -32.61 14.30 19.99
CA GLN A 195 -33.08 14.45 21.37
C GLN A 195 -32.72 13.24 22.25
N TYR A 196 -32.62 12.05 21.65
CA TYR A 196 -32.24 10.83 22.35
C TYR A 196 -30.71 10.71 22.50
N TYR A 197 -29.97 11.19 21.49
CA TYR A 197 -28.52 11.27 21.52
C TYR A 197 -28.01 12.20 22.62
N GLU A 198 -28.58 13.41 22.74
CA GLU A 198 -28.22 14.38 23.79
C GLU A 198 -28.46 13.88 25.21
N LYS A 199 -29.45 12.99 25.37
CA LYS A 199 -29.80 12.37 26.64
C LYS A 199 -29.02 11.09 26.95
N ASP A 200 -28.07 10.71 26.08
CA ASP A 200 -27.29 9.48 26.15
C ASP A 200 -28.17 8.22 26.34
N VAL A 201 -29.35 8.24 25.72
CA VAL A 201 -30.28 7.10 25.78
C VAL A 201 -29.78 6.04 24.82
N LYS A 202 -29.59 4.82 25.34
CA LYS A 202 -29.16 3.68 24.55
C LYS A 202 -30.20 3.35 23.47
N PHE A 203 -29.79 3.47 22.22
CA PHE A 203 -30.63 3.22 21.06
C PHE A 203 -30.94 1.73 20.86
N VAL A 204 -32.19 1.43 20.52
CA VAL A 204 -32.62 0.08 20.10
C VAL A 204 -32.17 -0.14 18.67
N ARG A 205 -31.14 -0.98 18.48
CA ARG A 205 -30.64 -1.30 17.14
C ARG A 205 -31.48 -2.34 16.41
N GLY A 206 -32.12 -3.22 17.16
CA GLY A 206 -32.83 -4.34 16.58
C GLY A 206 -34.03 -4.80 17.37
N VAL A 207 -35.08 -5.15 16.62
CA VAL A 207 -36.37 -5.64 17.10
C VAL A 207 -36.61 -7.02 16.50
N LEU A 208 -36.87 -7.99 17.36
CA LEU A 208 -37.31 -9.32 16.95
C LEU A 208 -38.82 -9.46 17.20
N LEU A 209 -39.57 -9.75 16.14
CA LEU A 209 -40.96 -10.14 16.20
C LEU A 209 -41.05 -11.67 16.23
N SER A 210 -41.68 -12.24 17.25
CA SER A 210 -41.92 -13.68 17.33
C SER A 210 -43.39 -14.01 17.24
N GLY A 211 -43.78 -15.03 16.48
CA GLY A 211 -45.21 -15.31 16.26
C GLY A 211 -45.54 -16.72 15.76
N PRO A 212 -46.84 -17.01 15.57
CA PRO A 212 -47.35 -18.26 15.02
C PRO A 212 -46.79 -18.59 13.62
N PRO A 213 -46.85 -19.85 13.18
CA PRO A 213 -46.08 -20.35 12.03
C PRO A 213 -46.44 -19.67 10.70
N ARG A 214 -45.66 -18.65 10.31
CA ARG A 214 -45.52 -18.12 8.94
C ARG A 214 -44.42 -17.04 8.79
N THR A 215 -43.81 -16.60 9.89
CA THR A 215 -42.75 -15.58 9.96
C THR A 215 -41.38 -16.19 10.25
N ASP A 216 -40.86 -17.10 9.42
CA ASP A 216 -39.59 -17.83 9.62
C ASP A 216 -38.43 -17.35 8.73
N GLU A 217 -38.43 -16.08 8.33
CA GLU A 217 -37.45 -15.55 7.37
C GLU A 217 -36.02 -15.45 7.95
N ILE A 218 -35.89 -15.05 9.21
CA ILE A 218 -34.56 -14.84 9.81
C ILE A 218 -33.89 -16.16 10.25
N ASP A 219 -34.68 -17.21 10.50
CA ASP A 219 -34.20 -18.50 10.99
C ASP A 219 -33.24 -19.17 10.01
N ALA A 220 -33.43 -18.93 8.70
CA ALA A 220 -32.57 -19.44 7.63
C ALA A 220 -31.14 -18.87 7.66
N ILE A 221 -30.96 -17.67 8.24
CA ILE A 221 -29.70 -16.93 8.28
C ILE A 221 -29.07 -16.97 9.67
N VAL A 222 -29.89 -16.86 10.72
CA VAL A 222 -29.47 -16.61 12.11
C VAL A 222 -29.68 -17.84 13.02
N GLY A 223 -30.32 -18.89 12.52
CA GLY A 223 -30.53 -20.11 13.28
C GLY A 223 -29.23 -20.77 13.75
N ARG A 224 -29.26 -21.48 14.88
CA ARG A 224 -28.12 -22.23 15.46
C ARG A 224 -27.45 -23.18 14.47
N HIS A 225 -28.19 -23.65 13.46
CA HIS A 225 -27.68 -24.52 12.40
C HIS A 225 -26.87 -23.77 11.33
N ALA A 226 -27.05 -22.45 11.17
CA ALA A 226 -26.37 -21.63 10.18
C ALA A 226 -24.84 -21.60 10.37
N ARG A 227 -24.33 -21.81 11.60
CA ARG A 227 -22.89 -21.94 11.86
C ARG A 227 -22.25 -23.22 11.30
N LYS A 228 -23.04 -24.28 11.12
CA LYS A 228 -22.53 -25.57 10.63
C LYS A 228 -22.26 -25.52 9.13
N ASP A 229 -23.04 -24.73 8.39
CA ASP A 229 -22.90 -24.56 6.95
C ASP A 229 -21.90 -23.44 6.63
N PRO A 230 -20.78 -23.71 5.94
CA PRO A 230 -19.75 -22.70 5.66
C PRO A 230 -20.26 -21.47 4.90
N CYS A 231 -21.22 -21.68 3.98
CA CYS A 231 -21.83 -20.62 3.18
C CYS A 231 -22.72 -19.69 4.05
N ARG A 232 -23.56 -20.27 4.91
CA ARG A 232 -24.45 -19.50 5.79
C ARG A 232 -23.68 -18.79 6.91
N LYS A 233 -22.60 -19.40 7.38
CA LYS A 233 -21.72 -18.80 8.38
C LYS A 233 -21.15 -17.45 7.92
N ALA A 234 -20.72 -17.35 6.66
CA ALA A 234 -20.20 -16.09 6.12
C ALA A 234 -21.27 -14.98 6.09
N THR A 235 -22.51 -15.31 5.68
CA THR A 235 -23.63 -14.36 5.69
C THR A 235 -24.01 -13.94 7.11
N PHE A 236 -24.04 -14.88 8.05
CA PHE A 236 -24.29 -14.60 9.47
C PHE A 236 -23.22 -13.69 10.06
N GLU A 237 -21.94 -13.98 9.85
CA GLU A 237 -20.83 -13.15 10.33
C GLU A 237 -20.87 -11.73 9.72
N SER A 238 -21.23 -11.62 8.44
CA SER A 238 -21.45 -10.31 7.79
C SER A 238 -22.59 -9.53 8.44
N LEU A 239 -23.73 -10.18 8.71
CA LEU A 239 -24.88 -9.57 9.38
C LEU A 239 -24.51 -9.11 10.79
N ILE A 240 -23.79 -9.94 11.55
CA ILE A 240 -23.28 -9.59 12.87
C ILE A 240 -22.33 -8.39 12.81
N ALA A 241 -21.41 -8.36 11.84
CA ALA A 241 -20.49 -7.22 11.67
C ALA A 241 -21.23 -5.91 11.36
N GLN A 242 -22.33 -5.99 10.59
CA GLN A 242 -23.20 -4.83 10.33
C GLN A 242 -23.94 -4.37 11.59
N LEU A 243 -24.47 -5.31 12.40
CA LEU A 243 -25.15 -5.01 13.66
C LEU A 243 -24.21 -4.49 14.75
N ASP A 244 -23.00 -5.04 14.86
CA ASP A 244 -21.98 -4.59 15.81
C ASP A 244 -21.54 -3.18 15.47
N GLY A 245 -21.36 -2.89 14.17
CA GLY A 245 -20.92 -1.62 13.65
C GLY A 245 -19.55 -1.25 14.24
N GLU A 246 -18.49 -1.43 13.46
CA GLU A 246 -17.16 -0.98 13.88
C GLU A 246 -17.23 0.44 14.45
N LYS A 247 -16.91 0.60 15.74
CA LYS A 247 -16.62 1.90 16.33
C LYS A 247 -15.35 2.37 15.64
N GLU A 248 -15.49 3.16 14.58
CA GLU A 248 -14.37 3.89 14.02
C GLU A 248 -13.86 4.80 15.15
N LYS A 249 -12.77 4.40 15.80
CA LYS A 249 -12.04 5.20 16.80
C LYS A 249 -11.28 6.34 16.12
N THR A 250 -11.89 6.98 15.14
CA THR A 250 -11.39 8.24 14.61
C THR A 250 -11.97 9.30 15.55
N GLY A 251 -11.11 10.08 16.21
CA GLY A 251 -11.45 11.02 17.29
C GLY A 251 -12.30 12.22 16.87
N VAL A 252 -13.21 12.03 15.93
CA VAL A 252 -14.28 12.92 15.55
C VAL A 252 -15.55 12.08 15.67
N ASP A 253 -16.30 12.26 16.77
CA ASP A 253 -17.63 11.70 16.97
C ASP A 253 -18.60 12.30 15.94
N ARG A 254 -18.42 11.90 14.69
CA ARG A 254 -19.32 12.22 13.60
C ARG A 254 -20.45 11.22 13.73
N PHE A 255 -21.68 11.72 13.92
CA PHE A 255 -22.93 10.96 13.88
C PHE A 255 -22.81 9.86 12.83
N SER A 256 -22.55 8.63 13.29
CA SER A 256 -22.37 7.52 12.38
C SER A 256 -23.74 7.30 11.78
N LEU A 257 -23.90 7.45 10.46
CA LEU A 257 -25.15 7.21 9.72
C LEU A 257 -25.82 5.85 10.08
N ARG A 258 -25.05 4.93 10.70
CA ARG A 258 -25.49 3.66 11.26
C ARG A 258 -26.39 3.75 12.50
N GLN A 259 -26.35 4.85 13.28
CA GLN A 259 -27.31 5.10 14.38
C GLN A 259 -28.73 5.39 13.87
N ALA A 260 -28.91 5.57 12.56
CA ALA A 260 -30.20 5.78 11.91
C ALA A 260 -30.79 4.49 11.30
N VAL A 261 -30.13 3.33 11.46
CA VAL A 261 -30.62 2.05 10.91
C VAL A 261 -31.20 1.20 12.04
N ILE A 262 -32.48 0.83 11.91
CA ILE A 262 -33.17 -0.10 12.80
C ILE A 262 -33.33 -1.43 12.06
N PHE A 263 -32.91 -2.51 12.70
CA PHE A 263 -33.09 -3.86 12.16
C PHE A 263 -34.38 -4.48 12.71
N ILE A 264 -35.34 -4.79 11.84
CA ILE A 264 -36.56 -5.51 12.24
C ILE A 264 -36.52 -6.89 11.60
N CYS A 265 -36.73 -7.91 12.40
CA CYS A 265 -36.68 -9.30 11.97
C CYS A 265 -37.80 -10.11 12.61
N ALA A 266 -38.27 -11.16 11.93
CA ALA A 266 -39.36 -11.99 12.42
C ALA A 266 -38.95 -13.48 12.44
N THR A 267 -39.37 -14.20 13.49
CA THR A 267 -39.10 -15.63 13.69
C THR A 267 -40.33 -16.36 14.24
N ASN A 268 -40.53 -17.61 13.84
CA ASN A 268 -41.50 -18.49 14.49
C ASN A 268 -40.88 -19.27 15.65
N ARG A 269 -39.54 -19.32 15.71
CA ARG A 269 -38.77 -20.18 16.61
C ARG A 269 -37.64 -19.38 17.26
N PRO A 270 -37.95 -18.47 18.19
CA PRO A 270 -36.93 -17.64 18.84
C PRO A 270 -35.88 -18.48 19.59
N ASP A 271 -36.25 -19.69 20.03
CA ASP A 271 -35.35 -20.63 20.71
C ASP A 271 -34.33 -21.28 19.75
N GLU A 272 -34.59 -21.30 18.44
CA GLU A 272 -33.66 -21.86 17.44
C GLU A 272 -32.58 -20.87 17.00
N LEU A 273 -32.71 -19.59 17.37
CA LEU A 273 -31.75 -18.54 17.03
C LEU A 273 -30.45 -18.63 17.86
N ASP A 274 -29.35 -18.14 17.28
CA ASP A 274 -28.05 -18.08 17.96
C ASP A 274 -28.08 -17.05 19.12
N LEU A 275 -27.51 -17.42 20.26
CA LEU A 275 -27.33 -16.53 21.43
C LEU A 275 -26.51 -15.28 21.09
N GLU A 276 -25.59 -15.36 20.12
CA GLU A 276 -24.81 -14.21 19.70
C GLU A 276 -25.67 -13.10 19.09
N PHE A 277 -26.77 -13.45 18.44
CA PHE A 277 -27.70 -12.50 17.83
C PHE A 277 -28.39 -11.61 18.87
N PHE A 278 -28.59 -12.15 20.07
CA PHE A 278 -29.28 -11.48 21.17
C PHE A 278 -28.38 -10.66 22.08
N ARG A 279 -27.11 -10.50 21.74
CA ARG A 279 -26.20 -9.65 22.52
C ARG A 279 -26.65 -8.20 22.45
N THR A 280 -26.50 -7.52 23.58
CA THR A 280 -26.87 -6.12 23.74
C THR A 280 -26.15 -5.23 22.72
N GLY A 281 -26.90 -4.34 22.07
CA GLY A 281 -26.41 -3.53 20.94
C GLY A 281 -26.59 -4.20 19.57
N ARG A 282 -27.25 -5.36 19.50
CA ARG A 282 -27.70 -6.00 18.25
C ARG A 282 -29.23 -6.06 18.25
N ILE A 283 -29.82 -7.05 18.91
CA ILE A 283 -31.27 -7.19 19.11
C ILE A 283 -31.60 -6.91 20.57
N ASP A 284 -32.11 -5.71 20.84
CA ASP A 284 -32.38 -5.24 22.20
C ASP A 284 -33.86 -5.42 22.59
N ARG A 285 -34.78 -5.43 21.62
CA ARG A 285 -36.21 -5.59 21.86
C ARG A 285 -36.74 -6.87 21.24
N ARG A 286 -37.62 -7.56 21.97
CA ARG A 286 -38.34 -8.75 21.48
C ARG A 286 -39.81 -8.55 21.77
N VAL A 287 -40.65 -8.75 20.76
CA VAL A 287 -42.09 -8.65 20.88
C VAL A 287 -42.72 -9.93 20.37
N TYR A 288 -43.55 -10.55 21.21
CA TYR A 288 -44.32 -11.71 20.82
C TYR A 288 -45.68 -11.26 20.31
N ILE A 289 -46.01 -11.65 19.07
CA ILE A 289 -47.30 -11.44 18.44
C ILE A 289 -48.12 -12.71 18.68
N GLY A 290 -49.06 -12.63 19.62
CA GLY A 290 -49.97 -13.73 19.91
C GLY A 290 -51.05 -13.92 18.85
N LEU A 291 -51.84 -14.98 19.02
CA LEU A 291 -53.07 -15.15 18.24
C LEU A 291 -54.06 -14.02 18.52
N PRO A 292 -54.80 -13.53 17.51
CA PRO A 292 -55.73 -12.43 17.70
C PRO A 292 -56.88 -12.84 18.62
N ASP A 293 -57.23 -11.99 19.59
CA ASP A 293 -58.39 -12.15 20.45
C ASP A 293 -59.71 -12.01 19.66
N ALA A 294 -60.84 -12.44 20.22
CA ALA A 294 -62.16 -12.36 19.59
C ALA A 294 -62.49 -10.95 19.08
N LYS A 295 -62.14 -9.91 19.84
CA LYS A 295 -62.31 -8.51 19.42
C LYS A 295 -61.44 -8.14 18.22
N GLN A 296 -60.18 -8.57 18.23
CA GLN A 296 -59.23 -8.33 17.14
C GLN A 296 -59.63 -9.08 15.88
N ARG A 297 -60.10 -10.33 16.00
CA ARG A 297 -60.64 -11.10 14.86
C ARG A 297 -61.78 -10.34 14.18
N VAL A 298 -62.74 -9.80 14.94
CA VAL A 298 -63.83 -8.98 14.38
C VAL A 298 -63.29 -7.74 13.65
N GLN A 299 -62.28 -7.06 14.20
CA GLN A 299 -61.63 -5.92 13.55
C GLN A 299 -60.93 -6.31 12.24
N ILE A 300 -60.16 -7.42 12.26
CA ILE A 300 -59.50 -7.98 11.07
C ILE A 300 -60.54 -8.28 9.99
N PHE A 301 -61.63 -8.97 10.34
CA PHE A 301 -62.73 -9.24 9.42
C PHE A 301 -63.37 -7.94 8.90
N GLY A 302 -63.54 -6.93 9.74
CA GLY A 302 -64.13 -5.64 9.35
C GLY A 302 -63.26 -4.87 8.34
N VAL A 303 -61.94 -4.92 8.49
CA VAL A 303 -60.97 -4.30 7.58
C VAL A 303 -60.96 -5.00 6.22
N HIS A 304 -60.94 -6.34 6.19
CA HIS A 304 -60.77 -7.08 4.95
C HIS A 304 -62.09 -7.36 4.18
N ASN A 305 -63.26 -7.20 4.81
CA ASN A 305 -64.57 -7.40 4.16
C ASN A 305 -65.24 -6.13 3.60
N LEU A 306 -64.53 -5.00 3.52
CA LEU A 306 -65.10 -3.73 3.03
C LEU A 306 -65.61 -3.77 1.57
N GLY A 307 -65.41 -4.86 0.82
CA GLY A 307 -65.85 -5.03 -0.57
C GLY A 307 -66.73 -6.26 -0.89
N SER A 308 -66.98 -7.17 0.05
CA SER A 308 -67.60 -8.49 -0.24
C SER A 308 -69.00 -8.60 0.37
N SER A 309 -70.01 -8.96 -0.44
CA SER A 309 -71.38 -9.17 0.04
C SER A 309 -71.45 -10.27 1.10
N PHE A 310 -71.86 -9.88 2.30
CA PHE A 310 -71.91 -10.65 3.54
C PHE A 310 -72.62 -12.01 3.38
N ARG A 311 -71.87 -13.12 3.34
CA ARG A 311 -72.45 -14.47 3.35
C ARG A 311 -72.05 -15.23 4.64
N ARG A 312 -72.99 -15.22 5.59
CA ARG A 312 -73.05 -16.00 6.85
C ARG A 312 -71.84 -15.90 7.78
N MET A 313 -72.06 -15.18 8.88
CA MET A 313 -71.19 -15.06 10.05
C MET A 313 -70.91 -16.45 10.67
N LEU A 314 -69.71 -16.98 10.44
CA LEU A 314 -69.19 -18.12 11.20
C LEU A 314 -69.06 -17.71 12.68
N PRO A 315 -69.37 -18.60 13.64
CA PRO A 315 -69.24 -18.27 15.06
C PRO A 315 -67.76 -18.19 15.46
N LEU A 316 -67.18 -16.99 15.39
CA LEU A 316 -65.78 -16.68 15.75
C LEU A 316 -65.46 -16.78 17.25
N LYS A 317 -66.42 -17.25 18.06
CA LYS A 317 -66.37 -17.14 19.52
C LYS A 317 -65.46 -18.19 20.18
N ASN A 318 -65.24 -19.35 19.54
CA ASN A 318 -64.63 -20.53 20.19
C ASN A 318 -63.48 -21.21 19.42
N SER A 319 -62.87 -20.57 18.42
CA SER A 319 -61.82 -21.17 17.59
C SER A 319 -60.52 -20.35 17.58
N SER A 320 -59.39 -21.04 17.81
CA SER A 320 -58.04 -20.50 17.69
C SER A 320 -57.63 -20.40 16.23
N PHE A 321 -58.14 -19.39 15.53
CA PHE A 321 -57.77 -19.11 14.14
C PHE A 321 -56.56 -18.15 14.08
N VAL A 322 -55.64 -18.43 13.17
CA VAL A 322 -54.58 -17.49 12.80
C VAL A 322 -55.18 -16.41 11.87
N GLN A 323 -54.65 -15.19 11.90
CA GLN A 323 -55.10 -14.08 11.05
C GLN A 323 -55.08 -14.42 9.55
N LEU A 324 -54.16 -15.28 9.11
CA LEU A 324 -54.11 -15.79 7.74
C LEU A 324 -55.19 -16.83 7.42
N ASP A 325 -55.62 -17.64 8.39
CA ASP A 325 -56.76 -18.56 8.20
C ASP A 325 -58.06 -17.78 7.97
N ILE A 326 -58.17 -16.61 8.62
CA ILE A 326 -59.26 -15.66 8.46
C ILE A 326 -59.25 -15.06 7.04
N LEU A 327 -58.07 -14.77 6.49
CA LEU A 327 -57.90 -14.24 5.14
C LEU A 327 -58.08 -15.30 4.04
N GLY A 328 -57.72 -16.57 4.31
CA GLY A 328 -57.88 -17.66 3.35
C GLY A 328 -59.33 -18.16 3.20
N GLN A 329 -60.25 -17.71 4.04
CA GLN A 329 -61.68 -18.06 4.00
C GLN A 329 -62.56 -17.02 3.29
N THR A 330 -62.01 -15.90 2.82
CA THR A 330 -62.75 -14.85 2.08
C THR A 330 -62.80 -15.11 0.59
#